data_AF-A0A368NCH7-F1
#
_entry.id   AF-A0A368NCH7-F1
#
_cell.length_a   1.000
_cell.length_b   1.000
_cell.length_c   1.000
_cell.angle_alpha   90.00
_cell.angle_beta   90.00
_cell.angle_gamma   90.00
#
_symmetry.space_group_name_H-M   'P 1'
#
loop_
_entity.id
_entity.type
_entity.pdbx_description
1 polymer ?
#
loop_
_entity_poly.entity_id
_entity_poly.type
_entity_poly.pdbx_seq_one_letter_code
_entity_poly.pdbx_strand_id
1 'polypeptide(L)'
;MKEIELSKPIDEMDDDDLRTTFAKVLEAHEENIAEFASLTEELEAATARAEEADETLTGAKAYFAEKASGYTRLSGEVLAARFSLDELIEMAGEADAAEFAEEEAEEASESADGEEEAAFSEDSAEESKEETPLFAEKPQKSPAFTADEEEAVRAAAKARLSGMAGLSLDN
;
A
#
# COMPACT_ATOMS: atom_id res chain seq x y z
N MET A 1 3.48 -36.08 0.81
CA MET A 1 4.21 -37.22 1.39
C MET A 1 3.42 -38.48 1.10
N LYS A 2 4.10 -39.52 0.65
CA LYS A 2 3.50 -40.83 0.37
C LYS A 2 3.20 -41.54 1.68
N GLU A 3 1.93 -41.88 1.86
CA GLU A 3 1.43 -42.72 2.95
C GLU A 3 1.39 -44.17 2.48
N ILE A 4 1.62 -45.10 3.40
CA ILE A 4 1.64 -46.52 3.10
C ILE A 4 0.50 -47.20 3.82
N GLU A 5 -0.41 -47.73 3.03
CA GLU A 5 -1.54 -48.50 3.52
C GLU A 5 -1.13 -49.96 3.68
N LEU A 6 -1.40 -50.53 4.86
CA LEU A 6 -1.26 -51.96 5.09
C LEU A 6 -2.49 -52.68 4.53
N SER A 7 -2.28 -53.72 3.73
CA SER A 7 -3.37 -54.52 3.16
C SER A 7 -4.14 -55.35 4.18
N LYS A 8 -3.51 -55.67 5.32
CA LYS A 8 -4.06 -56.42 6.47
C LYS A 8 -3.38 -55.99 7.77
N PRO A 9 -3.98 -56.27 8.94
CA PRO A 9 -3.31 -56.10 10.23
C PRO A 9 -1.99 -56.88 10.28
N ILE A 10 -0.97 -56.32 10.96
CA ILE A 10 0.38 -56.90 11.05
C ILE A 10 0.35 -58.34 11.59
N ASP A 11 -0.55 -58.64 12.53
CA ASP A 11 -0.71 -59.97 13.14
C ASP A 11 -1.26 -61.04 12.19
N GLU A 12 -1.81 -60.62 11.04
CA GLU A 12 -2.38 -61.49 10.00
C GLU A 12 -1.51 -61.58 8.74
N MET A 13 -0.35 -60.90 8.72
CA MET A 13 0.61 -60.94 7.62
C MET A 13 1.58 -62.11 7.80
N ASP A 14 1.87 -62.80 6.70
CA ASP A 14 2.97 -63.78 6.69
C ASP A 14 4.33 -63.08 6.53
N ASP A 15 5.42 -63.84 6.74
CA ASP A 15 6.78 -63.29 6.70
C ASP A 15 7.13 -62.66 5.34
N ASP A 16 6.54 -63.14 4.24
CA ASP A 16 6.81 -62.62 2.89
C ASP A 16 6.01 -61.33 2.64
N ASP A 17 4.77 -61.23 3.11
CA ASP A 17 3.96 -60.02 3.13
C ASP A 17 4.62 -58.92 3.98
N LEU A 18 5.17 -59.28 5.15
CA LEU A 18 5.91 -58.36 6.01
C LEU A 18 7.17 -57.82 5.31
N ARG A 19 7.97 -58.69 4.70
CA ARG A 19 9.18 -58.26 3.95
C ARG A 19 8.81 -57.34 2.78
N THR A 20 7.73 -57.65 2.07
CA THR A 20 7.28 -56.85 0.93
C THR A 20 6.77 -55.48 1.37
N THR A 21 6.03 -55.41 2.47
CA THR A 21 5.59 -54.13 3.03
C THR A 21 6.75 -53.31 3.57
N PHE A 22 7.72 -53.92 4.26
CA PHE A 22 8.95 -53.23 4.68
C PHE A 22 9.75 -52.68 3.49
N ALA A 23 9.86 -53.43 2.39
CA ALA A 23 10.52 -52.93 1.18
C ALA A 23 9.82 -51.70 0.60
N LYS A 24 8.48 -51.72 0.52
CA LYS A 24 7.67 -50.56 0.10
C LYS A 24 7.82 -49.38 1.04
N VAL A 25 7.97 -49.63 2.35
CA VAL A 25 8.23 -48.59 3.36
C VAL A 25 9.56 -47.92 3.15
N LEU A 26 10.61 -48.69 2.88
CA LEU A 26 11.92 -48.12 2.60
C LEU A 26 11.92 -47.31 1.30
N GLU A 27 11.31 -47.83 0.23
CA GLU A 27 11.20 -47.13 -1.05
C GLU A 27 10.44 -45.80 -0.90
N ALA A 28 9.24 -45.82 -0.33
CA ALA A 28 8.46 -44.60 -0.14
C ALA A 28 9.13 -43.62 0.84
N HIS A 29 9.89 -44.10 1.82
CA HIS A 29 10.68 -43.25 2.71
C HIS A 29 11.85 -42.58 1.97
N GLU A 30 12.57 -43.30 1.12
CA GLU A 30 13.63 -42.75 0.26
C GLU A 30 13.06 -41.69 -0.70
N GLU A 31 11.91 -41.96 -1.30
CA GLU A 31 11.20 -41.00 -2.15
C GLU A 31 10.73 -39.77 -1.36
N ASN A 32 10.17 -39.96 -0.16
CA ASN A 32 9.76 -38.86 0.71
C ASN A 32 10.96 -37.99 1.13
N ILE A 33 12.12 -38.58 1.40
CA ILE A 33 13.36 -37.83 1.70
C ILE A 33 13.76 -37.00 0.48
N ALA A 34 13.76 -37.59 -0.71
CA ALA A 34 14.13 -36.89 -1.93
C ALA A 34 13.16 -35.73 -2.24
N GLU A 35 11.86 -35.97 -2.14
CA GLU A 35 10.82 -34.94 -2.30
C GLU A 35 10.97 -33.83 -1.24
N PHE A 36 11.23 -34.19 0.02
CA PHE A 36 11.41 -33.21 1.10
C PHE A 36 12.66 -32.35 0.88
N ALA A 37 13.76 -32.95 0.41
CA ALA A 37 14.98 -32.20 0.08
C ALA A 37 14.72 -31.21 -1.06
N SER A 38 14.03 -31.63 -2.12
CA SER A 38 13.63 -30.76 -3.23
C SER A 38 12.73 -29.61 -2.77
N LEU A 39 11.71 -29.90 -1.96
CA LEU A 39 10.81 -28.88 -1.42
C LEU A 39 11.53 -27.89 -0.50
N THR A 40 12.55 -28.35 0.24
CA THR A 40 13.37 -27.48 1.09
C THR A 40 14.19 -26.51 0.22
N GLU A 41 14.81 -27.01 -0.85
CA GLU A 41 15.56 -26.17 -1.80
C GLU A 41 14.64 -25.16 -2.51
N GLU A 42 13.45 -25.58 -2.94
CA GLU A 42 12.46 -24.68 -3.54
C GLU A 42 11.99 -23.60 -2.57
N LEU A 43 11.80 -23.96 -1.30
CA LEU A 43 11.41 -23.03 -0.25
C LEU A 43 12.53 -22.01 0.00
N GLU A 44 13.79 -22.46 0.15
CA GLU A 44 14.94 -21.57 0.31
C GLU A 44 15.09 -20.60 -0.87
N ALA A 45 14.91 -21.09 -2.11
CA ALA A 45 14.94 -20.24 -3.29
C ALA A 45 13.75 -19.26 -3.34
N ALA A 46 12.56 -19.67 -2.90
CA ALA A 46 11.40 -18.80 -2.82
C ALA A 46 11.56 -17.73 -1.75
N THR A 47 12.10 -18.06 -0.58
CA THR A 47 12.38 -17.09 0.49
C THR A 47 13.44 -16.07 0.06
N ALA A 48 14.51 -16.51 -0.60
CA ALA A 48 15.53 -15.59 -1.12
C ALA A 48 14.95 -14.59 -2.14
N ARG A 49 14.07 -15.06 -3.05
CA ARG A 49 13.38 -14.16 -3.99
C ARG A 49 12.42 -13.21 -3.30
N ALA A 50 11.75 -13.65 -2.23
CA ALA A 50 10.85 -12.79 -1.46
C ALA A 50 11.63 -11.69 -0.74
N GLU A 51 12.77 -12.02 -0.14
CA GLU A 51 13.67 -11.04 0.49
C GLU A 51 14.18 -10.00 -0.52
N GLU A 52 14.63 -10.44 -1.70
CA GLU A 52 15.04 -9.52 -2.79
C GLU A 52 13.86 -8.64 -3.27
N ALA A 53 12.66 -9.20 -3.39
CA ALA A 53 11.46 -8.46 -3.76
C ALA A 53 11.08 -7.41 -2.69
N ASP A 54 11.21 -7.75 -1.41
CA ASP A 54 10.94 -6.82 -0.31
C ASP A 54 11.97 -5.70 -0.24
N GLU A 55 13.25 -5.99 -0.47
CA GLU A 55 14.31 -4.99 -0.57
C GLU A 55 14.07 -4.03 -1.73
N THR A 56 13.75 -4.55 -2.92
CA THR A 56 13.46 -3.73 -4.10
C THR A 56 12.20 -2.88 -3.93
N LEU A 57 11.13 -3.43 -3.33
CA LEU A 57 9.91 -2.71 -3.02
C LEU A 57 10.15 -1.61 -1.99
N THR A 58 10.94 -1.89 -0.95
CA THR A 58 11.32 -0.89 0.06
C THR A 58 12.13 0.24 -0.56
N GLY A 59 13.10 -0.09 -1.41
CA GLY A 59 13.89 0.90 -2.17
C GLY A 59 13.03 1.76 -3.09
N ALA A 60 12.11 1.15 -3.83
CA ALA A 60 11.18 1.86 -4.71
C ALA A 60 10.26 2.80 -3.92
N LYS A 61 9.70 2.33 -2.80
CA LYS A 61 8.87 3.17 -1.92
C LYS A 61 9.64 4.36 -1.37
N ALA A 62 10.87 4.16 -0.92
CA ALA A 62 11.70 5.25 -0.42
C ALA A 62 11.96 6.29 -1.52
N TYR A 63 12.28 5.86 -2.74
CA TYR A 63 12.51 6.75 -3.89
C TYR A 63 11.28 7.60 -4.23
N PHE A 64 10.11 6.97 -4.41
CA PHE A 64 8.90 7.72 -4.75
C PHE A 64 8.38 8.57 -3.60
N ALA A 65 8.55 8.13 -2.36
CA ALA A 65 8.22 8.92 -1.18
C ALA A 65 9.12 10.16 -1.04
N GLU A 66 10.41 10.06 -1.37
CA GLU A 66 11.31 11.21 -1.41
C GLU A 66 10.86 12.21 -2.48
N LYS A 67 10.55 11.75 -3.69
CA LYS A 67 9.98 12.63 -4.73
C LYS A 67 8.68 13.31 -4.29
N ALA A 68 7.72 12.53 -3.78
CA ALA A 68 6.44 13.04 -3.32
C ALA A 68 6.57 13.97 -2.09
N SER A 69 7.64 13.84 -1.30
CA SER A 69 7.89 14.71 -0.13
C SER A 69 8.10 16.16 -0.52
N GLY A 70 8.73 16.43 -1.67
CA GLY A 70 8.96 17.77 -2.19
C GLY A 70 7.64 18.52 -2.45
N TYR A 71 6.65 17.81 -3.00
CA TYR A 71 5.33 18.37 -3.32
C TYR A 71 4.39 18.43 -2.10
N THR A 72 4.30 17.34 -1.35
CA THR A 72 3.35 17.21 -0.23
C THR A 72 3.83 17.90 1.05
N ARG A 73 5.11 18.25 1.14
CA ARG A 73 5.79 18.79 2.34
C ARG A 73 5.69 17.86 3.56
N LEU A 74 5.38 16.58 3.32
CA LEU A 74 5.43 15.51 4.33
C LEU A 74 6.78 14.81 4.23
N SER A 75 7.29 14.24 5.34
CA SER A 75 8.55 13.51 5.27
C SER A 75 8.41 12.22 4.45
N GLY A 76 9.42 11.91 3.63
CA GLY A 76 9.45 10.69 2.83
C GLY A 76 9.28 9.42 3.66
N GLU A 77 9.79 9.39 4.90
CA GLU A 77 9.59 8.26 5.81
C GLU A 77 8.11 8.03 6.18
N VAL A 78 7.35 9.11 6.41
CA VAL A 78 5.92 9.02 6.73
C VAL A 78 5.14 8.58 5.50
N LEU A 79 5.52 9.06 4.33
CA LEU A 79 4.90 8.69 3.06
C LEU A 79 5.14 7.20 2.73
N ALA A 80 6.39 6.74 2.79
CA ALA A 80 6.75 5.34 2.54
C ALA A 80 6.07 4.36 3.51
N ALA A 81 5.84 4.77 4.76
CA ALA A 81 5.21 3.94 5.78
C ALA A 81 3.68 3.87 5.69
N ARG A 82 3.03 4.88 5.11
CA ARG A 82 1.56 5.02 5.12
C ARG A 82 0.89 4.76 3.78
N PHE A 83 1.62 4.91 2.69
CA PHE A 83 1.08 4.77 1.35
C PHE A 83 1.64 3.53 0.63
N SER A 84 0.83 3.00 -0.27
CA SER A 84 1.24 1.95 -1.20
C SER A 84 2.20 2.51 -2.25
N LEU A 85 2.93 1.63 -2.94
CA LEU A 85 3.85 2.06 -3.99
C LEU A 85 3.12 2.79 -5.12
N ASP A 86 1.94 2.31 -5.51
CA ASP A 86 1.14 2.91 -6.59
C ASP A 86 0.69 4.34 -6.24
N GLU A 87 0.21 4.56 -5.02
CA GLU A 87 -0.15 5.91 -4.54
C GLU A 87 1.07 6.84 -4.48
N LEU A 88 2.24 6.33 -4.10
CA LEU A 88 3.49 7.10 -4.10
C LEU A 88 3.93 7.47 -5.52
N ILE A 89 3.72 6.58 -6.50
CA ILE A 89 4.00 6.86 -7.91
C ILE A 89 3.06 7.95 -8.44
N GLU A 90 1.77 7.88 -8.12
CA GLU A 90 0.80 8.91 -8.52
C GLU A 90 1.18 10.28 -7.93
N MET A 91 1.46 10.35 -6.63
CA MET A 91 1.88 11.59 -5.97
C MET A 91 3.21 12.12 -6.50
N ALA A 92 4.17 11.24 -6.81
CA ALA A 92 5.42 11.64 -7.45
C ALA A 92 5.21 12.16 -8.88
N GLY A 93 4.26 11.60 -9.63
CA GLY A 93 3.88 12.10 -10.95
C GLY A 93 3.20 13.46 -10.90
N GLU A 94 2.36 13.71 -9.90
CA GLU A 94 1.79 15.04 -9.64
C GLU A 94 2.87 16.06 -9.24
N ALA A 95 3.86 15.63 -8.45
CA ALA A 95 5.02 16.45 -8.08
C ALA A 95 5.84 16.85 -9.32
N ASP A 96 6.20 15.88 -10.17
CA ASP A 96 6.95 16.13 -11.39
C ASP A 96 6.15 17.08 -12.32
N ALA A 97 4.83 16.89 -12.48
CA ALA A 97 4.00 17.77 -13.30
C ALA A 97 3.91 19.22 -12.76
N ALA A 98 3.96 19.40 -11.43
CA ALA A 98 3.97 20.71 -10.80
C ALA A 98 5.33 21.41 -10.97
N GLU A 99 6.44 20.68 -10.86
CA GLU A 99 7.80 21.18 -11.09
C GLU A 99 7.98 21.67 -12.54
N PHE A 100 7.51 20.89 -13.52
CA PHE A 100 7.51 21.32 -14.92
C PHE A 100 6.67 22.58 -15.18
N ALA A 101 5.55 22.76 -14.47
CA ALA A 101 4.71 23.95 -14.59
C ALA A 101 5.34 25.19 -13.92
N GLU A 102 6.12 25.01 -12.85
CA GLU A 102 6.91 26.09 -12.24
C GLU A 102 8.11 26.46 -13.12
N GLU A 103 8.84 25.51 -13.71
CA GLU A 103 9.95 25.77 -14.64
C GLU A 103 9.48 26.53 -15.90
N GLU A 104 8.33 26.17 -16.50
CA GLU A 104 7.77 26.93 -17.62
C GLU A 104 7.35 28.35 -17.24
N ALA A 105 6.93 28.58 -15.99
CA ALA A 105 6.57 29.91 -15.49
C ALA A 105 7.81 30.78 -15.22
N GLU A 106 8.92 30.19 -14.76
CA GLU A 106 10.18 30.91 -14.56
C GLU A 106 10.87 31.25 -15.90
N GLU A 107 10.86 30.36 -16.91
CA GLU A 107 11.38 30.69 -18.25
C GLU A 107 10.54 31.77 -18.98
N ALA A 108 9.23 31.83 -18.72
CA ALA A 108 8.38 32.91 -19.22
C ALA A 108 8.65 34.25 -18.51
N SER A 109 9.18 34.23 -17.28
CA SER A 109 9.56 35.42 -16.52
C SER A 109 10.96 35.95 -16.88
N GLU A 110 11.92 35.09 -17.25
CA GLU A 110 13.24 35.55 -17.73
C GLU A 110 13.22 36.08 -19.16
N SER A 111 12.17 35.79 -19.93
CA SER A 111 11.99 36.31 -21.29
C SER A 111 11.37 37.71 -21.36
N ALA A 112 11.08 38.34 -20.21
CA ALA A 112 10.38 39.62 -20.10
C ALA A 112 11.20 40.76 -19.45
N ASP A 113 12.54 40.69 -19.46
CA ASP A 113 13.40 41.83 -19.09
C ASP A 113 13.99 42.50 -20.34
N GLY A 114 13.10 43.14 -21.11
CA GLY A 114 13.47 43.83 -22.35
C GLY A 114 12.44 44.89 -22.75
N GLU A 115 12.57 46.06 -22.14
CA GLU A 115 12.03 47.36 -22.56
C GLU A 115 10.49 47.49 -22.66
N GLU A 116 9.89 48.31 -21.78
CA GLU A 116 9.14 49.50 -22.20
C GLU A 116 8.62 50.33 -21.01
N GLU A 117 9.12 51.57 -20.93
CA GLU A 117 8.53 52.69 -20.19
C GLU A 117 7.17 53.04 -20.79
N ALA A 118 6.09 52.99 -20.01
CA ALA A 118 4.87 53.75 -20.32
C ALA A 118 4.09 54.11 -19.04
N ALA A 119 3.92 55.43 -18.86
CA ALA A 119 3.21 56.09 -17.78
C ALA A 119 1.67 56.02 -17.88
N PHE A 120 1.02 56.44 -16.78
CA PHE A 120 -0.37 56.95 -16.65
C PHE A 120 -1.45 55.85 -16.43
N SER A 121 -2.39 55.88 -15.48
CA SER A 121 -2.99 56.95 -14.66
C SER A 121 -3.67 56.39 -13.39
N GLU A 122 -3.63 57.19 -12.34
CA GLU A 122 -4.49 57.15 -11.15
C GLU A 122 -5.88 57.74 -11.50
N ASP A 123 -7.00 57.01 -11.28
CA ASP A 123 -8.30 57.60 -10.88
C ASP A 123 -9.28 56.56 -10.30
N SER A 124 -10.18 57.08 -9.45
CA SER A 124 -11.02 56.44 -8.43
C SER A 124 -12.38 55.87 -8.91
N ALA A 125 -12.97 55.11 -7.97
CA ALA A 125 -14.38 55.13 -7.54
C ALA A 125 -15.35 53.98 -7.95
N GLU A 126 -15.76 53.28 -6.89
CA GLU A 126 -17.14 52.92 -6.46
C GLU A 126 -17.97 51.77 -7.08
N GLU A 127 -18.33 50.89 -6.14
CA GLU A 127 -19.65 50.28 -5.86
C GLU A 127 -20.20 49.04 -6.61
N SER A 128 -20.26 47.97 -5.80
CA SER A 128 -21.41 47.07 -5.60
C SER A 128 -21.58 45.86 -6.56
N LYS A 129 -21.38 44.65 -6.03
CA LYS A 129 -22.46 43.76 -5.55
C LYS A 129 -21.93 42.38 -5.14
N GLU A 130 -22.41 41.96 -3.97
CA GLU A 130 -22.57 40.57 -3.52
C GLU A 130 -21.29 39.75 -3.35
N GLU A 131 -20.75 39.79 -2.13
CA GLU A 131 -19.88 38.75 -1.60
C GLU A 131 -20.64 37.41 -1.51
N THR A 132 -20.70 36.66 -2.60
CA THR A 132 -20.88 35.21 -2.51
C THR A 132 -19.56 34.63 -2.01
N PRO A 133 -19.50 33.96 -0.85
CA PRO A 133 -18.27 33.31 -0.42
C PRO A 133 -17.86 32.29 -1.48
N LEU A 134 -16.64 32.42 -1.99
CA LEU A 134 -16.02 31.61 -3.07
C LEU A 134 -15.99 30.08 -2.79
N PHE A 135 -16.51 29.65 -1.64
CA PHE A 135 -16.51 28.28 -1.16
C PHE A 135 -17.91 27.63 -1.09
N ALA A 136 -18.98 28.32 -1.48
CA ALA A 136 -20.35 27.82 -1.29
C ALA A 136 -20.78 26.67 -2.22
N GLU A 137 -20.00 26.33 -3.26
CA GLU A 137 -20.42 25.35 -4.28
C GLU A 137 -19.43 24.21 -4.52
N LYS A 138 -18.71 23.74 -3.49
CA LYS A 138 -18.11 22.41 -3.59
C LYS A 138 -19.21 21.37 -3.32
N PRO A 139 -19.53 20.45 -4.26
CA PRO A 139 -20.46 19.37 -3.97
C PRO A 139 -19.93 18.60 -2.75
N GLN A 140 -20.78 18.48 -1.74
CA GLN A 140 -20.46 17.78 -0.50
C GLN A 140 -20.09 16.33 -0.84
N LYS A 141 -18.79 16.00 -0.79
CA LYS A 141 -18.26 14.64 -1.04
C LYS A 141 -18.47 13.69 0.14
N SER A 142 -19.00 14.17 1.26
CA SER A 142 -19.39 13.27 2.34
C SER A 142 -20.71 12.59 1.97
N PRO A 143 -20.85 11.29 2.25
CA PRO A 143 -22.16 10.64 2.16
C PRO A 143 -23.13 11.46 3.01
N ALA A 144 -24.27 11.85 2.43
CA ALA A 144 -25.36 12.38 3.21
C ALA A 144 -25.91 11.23 4.06
N PHE A 145 -25.39 11.08 5.27
CA PHE A 145 -25.84 10.04 6.18
C PHE A 145 -27.29 10.33 6.55
N THR A 146 -28.16 9.35 6.31
CA THR A 146 -29.50 9.36 6.88
C THR A 146 -29.38 9.18 8.40
N ALA A 147 -30.33 9.70 9.18
CA ALA A 147 -30.26 9.65 10.66
C ALA A 147 -30.05 8.23 11.21
N ASP A 148 -30.54 7.22 10.49
CA ASP A 148 -30.38 5.80 10.82
C ASP A 148 -28.94 5.28 10.59
N GLU A 149 -28.18 5.89 9.68
CA GLU A 149 -26.80 5.50 9.39
C GLU A 149 -25.80 6.16 10.35
N GLU A 150 -26.09 7.36 10.88
CA GLU A 150 -25.24 8.02 11.87
C GLU A 150 -25.10 7.20 13.15
N GLU A 151 -26.19 6.56 13.58
CA GLU A 151 -26.21 5.75 14.80
C GLU A 151 -25.43 4.45 14.60
N ALA A 152 -25.54 3.83 13.42
CA ALA A 152 -24.76 2.66 13.04
C ALA A 152 -23.25 2.96 12.94
N VAL A 153 -22.88 4.12 12.37
CA VAL A 153 -21.48 4.55 12.28
C VAL A 153 -20.92 4.87 13.66
N ARG A 154 -21.68 5.53 14.55
CA ARG A 154 -21.27 5.76 15.95
C ARG A 154 -21.10 4.46 16.72
N ALA A 155 -22.01 3.50 16.56
CA ALA A 155 -21.91 2.19 17.20
C ALA A 155 -20.65 1.42 16.72
N ALA A 156 -20.38 1.43 15.41
CA ALA A 156 -19.20 0.82 14.83
C ALA A 156 -17.89 1.49 15.31
N ALA A 157 -17.88 2.83 15.42
CA ALA A 157 -16.75 3.57 15.96
C ALA A 157 -16.53 3.26 17.45
N LYS A 158 -17.61 3.21 18.25
CA LYS A 158 -17.55 2.86 19.67
C LYS A 158 -17.07 1.42 19.90
N ALA A 159 -17.48 0.48 19.05
CA ALA A 159 -17.00 -0.90 19.10
C ALA A 159 -15.50 -1.01 18.78
N ARG A 160 -15.01 -0.27 17.78
CA ARG A 160 -13.58 -0.21 17.45
C ARG A 160 -12.74 0.38 18.59
N LEU A 161 -13.24 1.44 19.21
CA LEU A 161 -12.55 2.11 20.31
C LEU A 161 -12.58 1.28 21.60
N SER A 162 -13.68 0.56 21.86
CA SER A 162 -13.82 -0.41 22.96
C SER A 162 -12.87 -1.62 22.82
N GLY A 163 -12.39 -1.93 21.62
CA GLY A 163 -11.44 -3.01 21.36
C GLY A 163 -9.96 -2.63 21.59
N MET A 164 -9.66 -1.33 21.72
CA MET A 164 -8.32 -0.86 22.09
C MET A 164 -8.16 -0.91 23.60
N ALA A 165 -7.34 -1.83 24.10
CA ALA A 165 -7.04 -1.94 25.51
C ALA A 165 -6.42 -0.63 26.03
N GLY A 166 -7.08 0.03 26.99
CA GLY A 166 -6.57 1.20 27.70
C GLY A 166 -7.40 2.49 27.62
N LEU A 167 -8.49 2.52 26.84
CA LEU A 167 -9.41 3.67 26.78
C LEU A 167 -10.82 3.21 27.17
N SER A 168 -11.17 3.35 28.45
CA SER A 168 -12.57 3.27 28.86
C SER A 168 -13.24 4.62 28.55
N LEU A 169 -14.25 4.60 27.68
CA LEU A 169 -15.21 5.69 27.56
C LEU A 169 -16.31 5.44 28.60
N ASP A 170 -15.96 5.63 29.88
CA ASP A 170 -16.94 5.77 30.94
C ASP A 170 -17.37 7.23 31.02
N ASN A 171 -18.56 7.50 30.51
CA ASN A 171 -19.44 8.56 30.97
C ASN A 171 -20.88 8.07 30.84
#